data_AF-A0A7Y2IMM7-F1
#
_entry.id   AF-A0A7Y2IMM7-F1
#
_cell.length_a   1.000
_cell.length_b   1.000
_cell.length_c   1.000
_cell.angle_alpha   90.00
_cell.angle_beta   90.00
_cell.angle_gamma   90.00
#
_symmetry.space_group_name_H-M   'P 1'
#
loop_
_entity.id
_entity.type
_entity.pdbx_description
1 polymer ?
#
loop_
_entity_poly.entity_id
_entity_poly.type
_entity_poly.pdbx_seq_one_letter_code
_entity_poly.pdbx_strand_id
1 'polypeptide(L)'
;MKALGNITQTAAALWILNVWFLRFNKDTGYRGGDATNMKEEFAEYGMSEKAMYAVGAAKVSLAVMMLVGLREPKLARPASAGLAAMMLGAIGMHVKVKDPIKRSLPAISVFTLSTVSALIDRD
;
A
#
# COMPACT_ATOMS: atom_id res chain seq x y z
N MET A 1 6.11 14.82 -17.99
CA MET A 1 5.49 14.36 -16.72
C MET A 1 4.87 12.96 -16.81
N LYS A 2 4.26 12.59 -17.95
CA LYS A 2 3.66 11.26 -18.19
C LYS A 2 4.52 10.05 -17.76
N ALA A 3 5.79 10.00 -18.15
CA ALA A 3 6.68 8.88 -17.78
C ALA A 3 6.84 8.73 -16.26
N LEU A 4 7.02 9.84 -15.54
CA LEU A 4 7.12 9.86 -14.08
C LEU A 4 5.83 9.36 -13.41
N GLY A 5 4.67 9.78 -13.91
CA GLY A 5 3.36 9.29 -13.44
C GLY A 5 3.20 7.78 -13.61
N ASN A 6 3.62 7.23 -14.77
CA ASN A 6 3.57 5.80 -15.04
C ASN A 6 4.56 5.00 -14.19
N ILE A 7 5.77 5.50 -13.98
CA ILE A 7 6.80 4.84 -13.15
C ILE A 7 6.33 4.77 -11.70
N THR A 8 5.89 5.89 -11.12
CA THR A 8 5.44 5.94 -9.72
C THR A 8 4.20 5.08 -9.49
N GLN A 9 3.24 5.09 -10.43
CA GLN A 9 2.08 4.20 -10.43
C GLN A 9 2.49 2.73 -10.41
N THR A 10 3.36 2.34 -11.35
CA THR A 10 3.77 0.94 -11.51
C THR A 10 4.55 0.47 -10.29
N ALA A 11 5.46 1.31 -9.78
CA ALA A 11 6.24 1.01 -8.58
C ALA A 11 5.34 0.79 -7.35
N ALA A 12 4.38 1.69 -7.10
CA ALA A 12 3.44 1.53 -5.99
C ALA A 12 2.58 0.26 -6.12
N ALA A 13 2.06 -0.01 -7.32
CA ALA A 13 1.23 -1.19 -7.57
C ALA A 13 2.01 -2.49 -7.36
N LEU A 14 3.19 -2.61 -7.97
CA LEU A 14 4.03 -3.81 -7.83
C LEU A 14 4.50 -4.02 -6.39
N TRP A 15 4.76 -2.94 -5.64
CA TRP A 15 5.12 -3.05 -4.23
C TRP A 15 3.98 -3.63 -3.38
N ILE A 16 2.75 -3.15 -3.58
CA ILE A 16 1.58 -3.69 -2.89
C ILE A 16 1.39 -5.17 -3.22
N LEU A 17 1.48 -5.55 -4.49
CA LEU A 17 1.38 -6.94 -4.90
C LEU A 17 2.49 -7.80 -4.28
N ASN A 18 3.73 -7.30 -4.24
CA ASN A 18 4.84 -7.98 -3.56
C ASN A 18 4.56 -8.20 -2.06
N VAL A 19 4.04 -7.18 -1.36
CA VAL A 19 3.72 -7.28 0.07
C VAL A 19 2.62 -8.32 0.33
N TRP A 20 1.54 -8.30 -0.46
CA TRP A 20 0.37 -9.14 -0.23
C TRP A 20 0.46 -10.55 -0.79
N PHE A 21 1.33 -10.81 -1.78
CA PHE A 21 1.52 -12.16 -2.34
C PHE A 21 2.83 -12.82 -1.93
N LEU A 22 3.95 -12.09 -1.91
CA LEU A 22 5.29 -12.69 -1.72
C LEU A 22 5.82 -12.55 -0.30
N ARG A 23 5.39 -11.51 0.42
CA ARG A 23 5.84 -11.23 1.79
C ARG A 23 4.79 -11.50 2.84
N PHE A 24 3.58 -11.90 2.46
CA PHE A 24 2.43 -12.05 3.37
C PHE A 24 2.78 -12.80 4.66
N ASN A 25 3.47 -13.94 4.54
CA ASN A 25 3.90 -14.78 5.66
C ASN A 25 5.40 -14.68 5.97
N LYS A 26 6.01 -13.51 5.73
CA LYS A 26 7.45 -13.30 5.97
C LYS A 26 7.66 -12.24 7.04
N ASP A 27 8.63 -12.53 7.91
CA ASP A 27 9.24 -11.54 8.77
C ASP A 27 10.17 -10.68 7.90
N THR A 28 9.89 -9.38 7.88
CA THR A 28 10.60 -8.43 7.03
C THR A 28 11.29 -7.35 7.86
N GLY A 29 11.17 -7.40 9.19
CA GLY A 29 11.60 -6.32 10.09
C GLY A 29 10.77 -5.03 9.97
N TYR A 30 9.76 -4.99 9.10
CA TYR A 30 8.83 -3.87 8.92
C TYR A 30 7.42 -4.15 9.45
N ARG A 31 7.15 -5.37 9.93
CA ARG A 31 5.87 -5.73 10.53
C ARG A 31 5.63 -4.91 11.80
N GLY A 32 4.39 -4.49 12.03
CA GLY A 32 4.04 -3.73 13.22
C GLY A 32 4.00 -4.55 14.50
N GLY A 33 4.37 -3.93 15.62
CA GLY A 33 4.42 -4.62 16.93
C GLY A 33 5.43 -5.77 16.96
N ASP A 34 5.11 -6.87 17.63
CA ASP A 34 5.99 -8.06 17.67
C ASP A 34 5.67 -9.08 16.56
N ALA A 35 4.89 -8.67 15.56
CA ALA A 35 4.45 -9.55 14.49
C ALA A 35 5.58 -9.99 13.55
N THR A 36 5.50 -11.24 13.11
CA THR A 36 6.41 -11.83 12.12
C THR A 36 5.73 -12.06 10.77
N ASN A 37 4.40 -11.88 10.67
CA ASN A 37 3.63 -12.02 9.44
C ASN A 37 2.42 -11.06 9.42
N MET A 38 1.70 -11.02 8.29
CA MET A 38 0.56 -10.11 8.10
C MET A 38 -0.60 -10.39 9.07
N LYS A 39 -0.83 -11.66 9.43
CA LYS A 39 -1.93 -12.05 10.32
C LYS A 39 -1.66 -11.57 11.74
N GLU A 40 -0.45 -11.78 12.24
CA GLU A 40 0.00 -11.26 13.52
C GLU A 40 0.00 -9.73 13.53
N GLU A 41 0.43 -9.08 12.44
CA GLU A 41 0.44 -7.61 12.36
C GLU A 41 -0.97 -7.01 12.53
N PHE A 42 -1.99 -7.62 11.91
CA PHE A 42 -3.36 -7.20 12.13
C PHE A 42 -3.88 -7.56 13.54
N ALA A 43 -3.37 -8.61 14.17
CA ALA A 43 -3.70 -8.93 15.56
C ALA A 43 -3.12 -7.88 16.52
N GLU A 44 -1.86 -7.47 16.34
CA GLU A 44 -1.21 -6.37 17.08
C GLU A 44 -1.99 -5.05 16.96
N TYR A 45 -2.56 -4.81 15.79
CA TYR A 45 -3.44 -3.67 15.52
C TYR A 45 -4.80 -3.73 16.23
N GLY A 46 -5.15 -4.87 16.84
CA GLY A 46 -6.46 -5.16 17.43
C GLY A 46 -7.54 -5.39 16.38
N MET A 47 -7.18 -5.87 15.19
CA MET A 47 -8.09 -6.11 14.07
C MET A 47 -8.29 -7.61 13.83
N SER A 48 -9.48 -7.97 13.34
CA SER A 48 -9.79 -9.36 12.99
C SER A 48 -9.12 -9.78 11.67
N GLU A 49 -8.93 -11.09 11.50
CA GLU A 49 -8.44 -11.69 10.26
C GLU A 49 -9.36 -11.39 9.05
N LYS A 50 -10.68 -11.28 9.27
CA LYS A 50 -11.62 -10.84 8.22
C LYS A 50 -11.31 -9.41 7.75
N ALA A 51 -11.02 -8.51 8.69
CA ALA A 51 -10.64 -7.14 8.35
C ALA A 51 -9.28 -7.10 7.63
N MET A 52 -8.33 -7.96 8.00
CA MET A 52 -7.07 -8.13 7.26
C MET A 52 -7.32 -8.50 5.80
N TYR A 53 -8.13 -9.52 5.53
CA TYR A 53 -8.44 -9.92 4.16
C TYR A 53 -9.20 -8.84 3.38
N ALA A 54 -10.11 -8.09 4.03
CA ALA A 54 -10.80 -6.97 3.39
C ALA A 54 -9.83 -5.84 3.00
N VAL A 55 -8.92 -5.46 3.90
CA VAL A 55 -7.88 -4.46 3.63
C VAL A 55 -6.93 -4.94 2.53
N GLY A 56 -6.55 -6.21 2.55
CA GLY A 56 -5.72 -6.83 1.52
C GLY A 56 -6.38 -6.82 0.15
N ALA A 57 -7.62 -7.29 0.07
CA ALA A 57 -8.40 -7.32 -1.15
C ALA A 57 -8.56 -5.91 -1.74
N ALA A 58 -8.84 -4.90 -0.91
CA ALA A 58 -8.94 -3.52 -1.34
C ALA A 58 -7.60 -2.99 -1.90
N LYS A 59 -6.49 -3.18 -1.18
CA LYS A 59 -5.15 -2.76 -1.63
C LYS A 59 -4.75 -3.45 -2.94
N VAL A 60 -4.97 -4.77 -3.04
CA VAL A 60 -4.69 -5.55 -4.25
C VAL A 60 -5.55 -5.08 -5.42
N SER A 61 -6.85 -4.84 -5.21
CA SER A 61 -7.76 -4.34 -6.25
C SER A 61 -7.31 -2.97 -6.77
N LEU A 62 -6.93 -2.05 -5.88
CA LEU A 62 -6.38 -0.74 -6.25
C LEU A 62 -5.07 -0.89 -7.02
N ALA A 63 -4.15 -1.76 -6.59
CA ALA A 63 -2.91 -2.02 -7.31
C ALA A 63 -3.16 -2.60 -8.72
N VAL A 64 -4.11 -3.51 -8.88
CA VAL A 64 -4.51 -4.04 -10.20
C VAL A 64 -5.11 -2.93 -11.06
N MET A 65 -6.03 -2.12 -10.53
CA MET A 65 -6.59 -0.97 -11.25
C MET A 65 -5.51 0.04 -11.65
N MET A 66 -4.49 0.26 -10.83
CA MET A 66 -3.32 1.07 -11.19
C MET A 66 -2.55 0.45 -12.35
N LEU A 67 -2.38 -0.87 -12.44
CA LEU A 67 -1.71 -1.49 -13.61
C LEU A 67 -2.57 -1.39 -14.87
N VAL A 68 -3.88 -1.65 -14.78
CA VAL A 68 -4.83 -1.47 -15.90
C VAL A 68 -4.85 -0.01 -16.35
N GLY A 69 -4.70 0.93 -15.41
CA GLY A 69 -4.65 2.36 -15.64
C GLY A 69 -3.48 2.83 -16.51
N LEU A 70 -2.51 1.97 -16.83
CA LEU A 70 -1.48 2.26 -17.83
C LEU A 70 -2.05 2.26 -19.26
N ARG A 71 -3.09 1.47 -19.51
CA ARG A 71 -3.82 1.40 -20.78
C ARG A 71 -5.12 2.20 -20.75
N GLU A 72 -5.73 2.31 -19.57
CA GLU A 72 -6.99 3.06 -19.33
C GLU A 72 -6.77 4.24 -18.35
N PRO A 73 -6.26 5.40 -18.80
CA PRO A 73 -5.81 6.49 -17.91
C PRO A 73 -6.87 7.00 -16.93
N LYS A 74 -8.16 6.85 -17.24
CA LYS A 74 -9.28 7.23 -16.36
C LYS A 74 -9.27 6.48 -15.02
N LEU A 75 -8.66 5.28 -14.96
CA LEU A 75 -8.55 4.48 -13.74
C LEU A 75 -7.34 4.86 -12.88
N ALA A 76 -6.29 5.41 -13.48
CA ALA A 76 -5.02 5.66 -12.81
C ALA A 76 -5.16 6.58 -11.59
N ARG A 77 -5.73 7.77 -11.81
CA ARG A 77 -5.87 8.78 -10.76
C ARG A 77 -6.74 8.33 -9.58
N PRO A 78 -7.97 7.80 -9.76
CA PRO A 78 -8.78 7.35 -8.63
C PRO A 78 -8.15 6.16 -7.89
N ALA A 79 -7.52 5.21 -8.61
CA ALA A 79 -6.87 4.08 -7.97
C ALA A 79 -5.64 4.50 -7.14
N SER A 80 -4.80 5.39 -7.68
CA SER A 80 -3.65 5.95 -6.95
C SER A 80 -4.08 6.75 -5.72
N ALA A 81 -5.13 7.58 -5.84
CA ALA A 81 -5.67 8.33 -4.71
C ALA A 81 -6.25 7.43 -3.61
N GLY A 82 -7.02 6.40 -4.01
CA GLY A 82 -7.54 5.40 -3.07
C GLY A 82 -6.42 4.64 -2.35
N LEU A 83 -5.36 4.27 -3.07
CA LEU A 83 -4.23 3.59 -2.45
C LEU A 83 -3.48 4.51 -1.47
N ALA A 84 -3.27 5.79 -1.82
CA ALA A 84 -2.67 6.77 -0.93
C ALA A 84 -3.47 6.92 0.38
N ALA A 85 -4.80 7.02 0.28
CA ALA A 85 -5.68 7.07 1.45
C ALA A 85 -5.54 5.80 2.33
N MET A 86 -5.46 4.61 1.73
CA MET A 86 -5.21 3.38 2.48
C MET A 86 -3.84 3.33 3.16
N MET A 87 -2.82 3.96 2.57
CA MET A 87 -1.48 4.02 3.18
C MET A 87 -1.46 4.96 4.39
N LEU A 88 -2.23 6.05 4.39
CA LEU A 88 -2.42 6.87 5.60
C LEU A 88 -2.99 6.04 6.75
N GLY A 89 -3.99 5.20 6.46
CA GLY A 89 -4.52 4.24 7.42
C GLY A 89 -3.43 3.31 7.96
N ALA A 90 -2.60 2.72 7.08
CA ALA A 90 -1.51 1.83 7.49
C ALA A 90 -0.46 2.54 8.37
N ILE A 91 -0.05 3.76 8.00
CA ILE A 91 0.85 4.59 8.81
C ILE A 91 0.22 4.86 10.19
N GLY A 92 -1.07 5.20 10.24
CA GLY A 92 -1.80 5.39 11.49
C GLY A 92 -1.81 4.15 12.38
N MET A 93 -1.87 2.95 11.80
CA MET A 93 -1.79 1.70 12.57
C MET A 93 -0.42 1.46 13.19
N HIS A 94 0.67 1.73 12.44
CA HIS A 94 2.03 1.70 13.01
C HIS A 94 2.20 2.72 14.15
N VAL A 95 1.65 3.94 13.98
CA VAL A 95 1.65 4.95 15.05
C VAL A 95 0.86 4.46 16.27
N LYS A 96 -0.31 3.84 16.05
CA LYS A 96 -1.16 3.31 17.12
C LYS A 96 -0.44 2.28 17.99
N VAL A 97 0.33 1.37 17.39
CA VAL A 97 1.13 0.37 18.12
C VAL A 97 2.52 0.89 18.54
N LYS A 98 2.77 2.20 18.37
CA LYS A 98 4.01 2.88 18.77
C LYS A 98 5.26 2.31 18.11
N ASP A 99 5.15 1.88 16.87
CA ASP A 99 6.30 1.39 16.12
C ASP A 99 7.36 2.50 15.92
N PRO A 100 8.65 2.15 15.87
CA PRO A 100 9.66 3.05 15.32
C PRO A 100 9.35 3.36 13.85
N ILE A 101 9.63 4.59 13.42
CA ILE A 101 9.34 5.07 12.06
C ILE A 101 9.88 4.16 10.95
N LYS A 102 10.98 3.44 11.22
CA LYS A 102 11.57 2.44 10.31
C LYS A 102 10.53 1.43 9.83
N ARG A 103 9.62 0.98 10.69
CA ARG A 103 8.59 -0.02 10.34
C ARG A 103 7.51 0.56 9.43
N SER A 104 7.25 1.87 9.53
CA SER A 104 6.34 2.59 8.64
C SER A 104 6.94 2.90 7.26
N LEU A 105 8.26 2.70 7.04
CA LEU A 105 8.92 3.07 5.79
C LEU A 105 8.24 2.48 4.55
N PRO A 106 7.86 1.18 4.49
CA PRO A 106 7.16 0.65 3.32
C PRO A 106 5.83 1.36 3.05
N ALA A 107 5.05 1.64 4.10
CA ALA A 107 3.77 2.35 3.95
C ALA A 107 3.98 3.80 3.49
N ILE A 108 4.98 4.49 4.04
CA ILE A 108 5.37 5.86 3.64
C ILE A 108 5.86 5.88 2.18
N SER A 109 6.68 4.92 1.77
CA SER A 109 7.17 4.82 0.38
C SER A 109 6.01 4.65 -0.60
N VAL A 110 5.08 3.73 -0.33
CA VAL A 110 3.91 3.53 -1.19
C VAL A 110 2.98 4.74 -1.14
N PHE A 111 2.81 5.39 0.01
CA PHE A 111 2.05 6.63 0.13
C PHE A 111 2.60 7.73 -0.79
N THR A 112 3.91 7.96 -0.74
CA THR A 112 4.57 8.95 -1.59
C THR A 112 4.42 8.63 -3.07
N LEU A 113 4.70 7.38 -3.48
CA LEU A 113 4.59 6.97 -4.88
C LEU A 113 3.15 7.09 -5.40
N SER A 114 2.17 6.63 -4.63
CA SER A 114 0.75 6.71 -5.01
C SER A 114 0.23 8.15 -5.03
N THR A 115 0.67 9.00 -4.10
CA THR A 115 0.32 10.44 -4.08
C THR A 115 0.89 11.16 -5.28
N VAL A 116 2.18 10.98 -5.57
CA VAL A 116 2.83 11.56 -6.76
C VAL A 116 2.11 11.09 -8.03
N SER A 117 1.82 9.79 -8.12
CA SER A 117 1.07 9.22 -9.24
C SER A 117 -0.33 9.83 -9.42
N ALA A 118 -1.04 10.15 -8.33
CA ALA A 118 -2.37 10.72 -8.35
C ALA A 118 -2.42 12.23 -8.67
N LEU A 119 -1.35 12.96 -8.35
CA LEU A 119 -1.28 14.41 -8.51
C LEU A 119 -0.60 14.85 -9.83
N ILE A 120 0.26 14.00 -10.40
CA ILE A 120 0.92 14.32 -11.66
C ILE A 120 -0.10 14.37 -12.81
N ASP A 121 -0.06 15.49 -13.54
CA ASP A 121 -0.74 15.63 -14.82
C ASP A 121 -0.07 14.80 -15.91
N ARG A 122 -0.89 14.15 -16.74
CA ARG A 122 -0.49 13.13 -17.71
C ARG A 122 -1.01 13.41 -19.12
N ASP A 123 -1.74 14.50 -19.29
CA ASP A 123 -2.21 15.01 -20.57
C ASP A 123 -1.03 15.51 -21.44
#